data_AF-A0AAT9GBU7-F1
#
_entry.id   AF-A0AAT9GBU7-F1
#
_cell.length_a   1.000
_cell.length_b   1.000
_cell.length_c   1.000
_cell.angle_alpha   90.00
_cell.angle_beta   90.00
_cell.angle_gamma   90.00
#
_symmetry.space_group_name_H-M   'P 1'
#
loop_
_entity.id
_entity.type
_entity.pdbx_description
1 polymer ?
#
loop_
_entity_poly.entity_id
_entity_poly.type
_entity_poly.pdbx_seq_one_letter_code
_entity_poly.pdbx_strand_id
1 'polypeptide(L)'
;MNWNSNKYASFYEHFAELRKRVIFCFLFFCIAFGFCYYFKENIYRFLLAPLIEATKDSKGFSLIYTDLTEAFFVYLRVAMMSALLLSFPVFAWQFYMFLAPGLYKSERAVLLPYLIATPVLFVTGATVVYYYIFPLAWKFFINFEHSGKSFDIPIEFMPSVSEYLDLVLQFMFAFGTAFQIPVILTLMVRVGLLTTQSLSNKRRIAIVVIFIIAAILTPPDVLSQVGLAIPMLILYELSILICRYIEKKKTKI
;
A
#
# COMPACT_ATOMS: atom_id res chain seq x y z
N MET A 1 -0.11 -50.17 7.30
CA MET A 1 -0.66 -49.37 6.20
C MET A 1 -1.64 -48.34 6.77
N ASN A 2 -1.18 -47.11 7.01
CA ASN A 2 -1.97 -45.87 6.93
C ASN A 2 -1.10 -44.67 7.36
N TRP A 3 -0.23 -44.23 6.45
CA TRP A 3 0.56 -43.00 6.61
C TRP A 3 -0.19 -41.73 6.14
N ASN A 4 -1.44 -41.89 5.70
CA ASN A 4 -2.21 -40.84 5.05
C ASN A 4 -3.12 -40.05 6.00
N SER A 5 -3.63 -40.62 7.09
CA SER A 5 -4.59 -39.95 7.98
C SER A 5 -4.05 -38.73 8.73
N ASN A 6 -2.76 -38.71 9.09
CA ASN A 6 -2.15 -37.60 9.85
C ASN A 6 -1.91 -36.33 9.02
N LYS A 7 -1.71 -36.46 7.69
CA LYS A 7 -1.56 -35.28 6.81
C LYS A 7 -2.91 -34.60 6.56
N TYR A 8 -3.98 -35.38 6.35
CA TYR A 8 -5.31 -34.82 6.10
C TYR A 8 -5.86 -34.05 7.31
N ALA A 9 -5.67 -34.56 8.54
CA ALA A 9 -6.05 -33.82 9.76
C ALA A 9 -5.37 -32.43 9.81
N SER A 10 -4.07 -32.37 9.52
CA SER A 10 -3.31 -31.10 9.49
C SER A 10 -3.77 -30.14 8.38
N PHE A 11 -4.12 -30.62 7.18
CA PHE A 11 -4.63 -29.75 6.11
C PHE A 11 -6.03 -29.21 6.43
N TYR A 12 -6.96 -30.05 6.87
CA TYR A 12 -8.30 -29.61 7.26
C TYR A 12 -8.26 -28.61 8.43
N GLU A 13 -7.38 -28.84 9.41
CA GLU A 13 -7.13 -27.91 10.50
C GLU A 13 -6.58 -26.57 10.00
N HIS A 14 -5.63 -26.58 9.07
CA HIS A 14 -5.08 -25.36 8.48
C HIS A 14 -6.12 -24.57 7.66
N PHE A 15 -6.98 -25.24 6.89
CA PHE A 15 -8.09 -24.60 6.19
C PHE A 15 -9.15 -24.04 7.15
N ALA A 16 -9.46 -24.75 8.23
CA ALA A 16 -10.37 -24.28 9.27
C ALA A 16 -9.83 -23.02 9.95
N GLU A 17 -8.52 -22.98 10.21
CA GLU A 17 -7.84 -21.82 10.76
C GLU A 17 -7.86 -20.62 9.80
N LEU A 18 -7.58 -20.84 8.50
CA LEU A 18 -7.70 -19.81 7.47
C LEU A 18 -9.11 -19.21 7.44
N ARG A 19 -10.14 -20.06 7.41
CA ARG A 19 -11.55 -19.63 7.40
C ARG A 19 -11.86 -18.73 8.60
N LYS A 20 -11.47 -19.14 9.80
CA LYS A 20 -11.71 -18.37 11.03
C LYS A 20 -11.05 -16.99 10.96
N ARG A 21 -9.82 -16.90 10.46
CA ARG A 21 -9.08 -15.64 10.32
C ARG A 21 -9.67 -14.74 9.25
N VAL A 22 -10.07 -15.30 8.11
CA VAL A 22 -10.73 -14.54 7.03
C VAL A 22 -12.05 -13.95 7.51
N ILE A 23 -12.88 -14.73 8.24
CA ILE A 23 -14.13 -14.22 8.82
C ILE A 23 -13.85 -13.08 9.81
N PHE A 24 -12.82 -13.23 10.66
CA PHE A 24 -12.43 -12.17 11.58
C PHE A 24 -11.98 -10.89 10.85
N CYS A 25 -11.14 -11.01 9.82
CA CYS A 25 -10.72 -9.88 8.98
C CYS A 25 -11.93 -9.20 8.32
N PHE A 26 -12.87 -9.99 7.79
CA PHE A 26 -14.08 -9.47 7.18
C PHE A 26 -14.97 -8.71 8.18
N LEU A 27 -15.22 -9.27 9.36
CA LEU A 27 -15.99 -8.61 10.41
C LEU A 27 -15.32 -7.32 10.88
N PHE A 28 -14.01 -7.34 11.09
CA PHE A 28 -13.26 -6.15 11.48
C PHE A 28 -13.35 -5.06 10.40
N PHE A 29 -13.22 -5.44 9.12
CA PHE A 29 -13.38 -4.54 8.00
C PHE A 29 -14.79 -3.93 7.93
N CYS A 30 -15.84 -4.72 8.15
CA CYS A 30 -17.21 -4.18 8.19
C CYS A 30 -17.40 -3.14 9.31
N ILE A 31 -16.82 -3.39 10.49
CA ILE A 31 -16.87 -2.44 11.61
C ILE A 31 -16.08 -1.17 11.28
N ALA A 32 -14.86 -1.32 10.75
CA ALA A 32 -14.02 -0.21 10.31
C ALA A 32 -14.72 0.60 9.20
N PHE A 33 -15.42 -0.06 8.28
CA PHE A 33 -16.19 0.59 7.23
C PHE A 33 -17.34 1.41 7.78
N GLY A 34 -18.13 0.87 8.71
CA GLY A 34 -19.18 1.63 9.39
C GLY A 34 -18.62 2.88 10.09
N PHE A 35 -17.48 2.74 10.77
CA PHE A 35 -16.78 3.85 11.41
C PHE A 35 -16.29 4.90 10.40
N CYS A 36 -15.58 4.49 9.35
CA CYS A 36 -15.09 5.40 8.31
C CYS A 36 -16.23 6.07 7.53
N TYR A 37 -17.36 5.38 7.30
CA TYR A 37 -18.52 5.94 6.65
C TYR A 37 -19.19 7.03 7.49
N TYR A 38 -19.24 6.85 8.81
CA TYR A 38 -19.72 7.90 9.73
C TYR A 38 -18.85 9.16 9.66
N PHE A 39 -17.52 9.01 9.55
CA PHE A 39 -16.57 10.12 9.45
C PHE A 39 -16.20 10.52 8.00
N LYS A 40 -17.00 10.13 7.01
CA LYS A 40 -16.69 10.32 5.58
C LYS A 40 -16.36 11.76 5.19
N GLU A 41 -17.05 12.75 5.75
CA GLU A 41 -16.83 14.17 5.44
C GLU A 41 -15.48 14.67 5.94
N ASN A 42 -15.08 14.24 7.14
CA ASN A 42 -13.79 14.60 7.72
C ASN A 42 -12.64 13.98 6.93
N ILE A 43 -12.78 12.71 6.55
CA ILE A 43 -11.78 12.02 5.72
C ILE A 43 -11.71 12.70 4.35
N TYR A 44 -12.85 12.98 3.72
CA TYR A 44 -12.91 13.68 2.44
C TYR A 44 -12.20 15.03 2.47
N ARG A 45 -12.46 15.86 3.48
CA ARG A 45 -11.79 17.16 3.67
C ARG A 45 -10.30 17.00 3.92
N PHE A 46 -9.90 16.01 4.71
CA PHE A 46 -8.49 15.71 4.95
C PHE A 46 -7.78 15.33 3.66
N LEU A 47 -8.37 14.45 2.85
CA LEU A 47 -7.78 14.03 1.58
C LEU A 47 -7.66 15.18 0.59
N LEU A 48 -8.59 16.13 0.57
CA LEU A 48 -8.55 17.30 -0.31
C LEU A 48 -7.59 18.41 0.13
N ALA A 49 -7.23 18.48 1.42
CA ALA A 49 -6.42 19.56 1.95
C ALA A 49 -5.08 19.81 1.19
N PRO A 50 -4.31 18.77 0.77
CA PRO A 50 -3.08 18.96 0.01
C PRO A 50 -3.32 19.59 -1.36
N LEU A 51 -4.46 19.30 -1.99
CA LEU A 51 -4.81 19.87 -3.30
C LEU A 51 -5.19 21.34 -3.15
N ILE A 52 -6.03 21.66 -2.15
CA ILE A 52 -6.43 23.04 -1.84
C ILE A 52 -5.19 23.89 -1.55
N GLU A 53 -4.23 23.36 -0.79
CA GLU A 53 -2.97 24.06 -0.52
C GLU A 53 -2.14 24.30 -1.79
N ALA A 54 -2.04 23.29 -2.66
CA ALA A 54 -1.27 23.39 -3.90
C ALA A 54 -1.88 24.37 -4.92
N THR A 55 -3.18 24.64 -4.84
CA THR A 55 -3.91 25.50 -5.78
C THR A 55 -4.30 26.87 -5.22
N LYS A 56 -3.86 27.22 -3.99
CA LYS A 56 -4.13 28.54 -3.38
C LYS A 56 -3.71 29.72 -4.26
N ASP A 57 -2.64 29.55 -5.03
CA ASP A 57 -2.11 30.60 -5.92
C ASP A 57 -2.78 30.62 -7.30
N SER A 58 -3.55 29.58 -7.65
CA SER A 58 -4.26 29.45 -8.92
C SER A 58 -5.66 30.05 -8.80
N LYS A 59 -5.84 31.28 -9.28
CA LYS A 59 -7.19 31.89 -9.40
C LYS A 59 -8.03 31.05 -10.38
N GLY A 60 -9.10 30.42 -9.87
CA GLY A 60 -10.09 29.71 -10.69
C GLY A 60 -10.11 28.18 -10.52
N PHE A 61 -9.35 27.59 -9.59
CA PHE A 61 -9.41 26.16 -9.37
C PHE A 61 -10.73 25.73 -8.71
N SER A 62 -11.64 25.16 -9.49
CA SER A 62 -12.87 24.55 -9.00
C SER A 62 -12.88 23.05 -9.30
N LEU A 63 -13.07 22.24 -8.26
CA LEU A 63 -13.36 20.82 -8.40
C LEU A 63 -14.81 20.65 -8.85
N ILE A 64 -15.01 19.93 -9.94
CA ILE A 64 -16.34 19.66 -10.48
C ILE A 64 -16.75 18.21 -10.23
N TYR A 65 -18.04 18.00 -10.05
CA TYR A 65 -18.65 16.70 -10.23
C TYR A 65 -19.10 16.59 -11.69
N THR A 66 -18.71 15.52 -12.35
CA THR A 66 -19.10 15.19 -13.72
C THR A 66 -20.45 14.46 -13.76
N ASP A 67 -20.78 13.66 -12.74
CA ASP A 67 -22.03 12.89 -12.69
C ASP A 67 -22.93 13.22 -11.48
N LEU A 68 -24.25 13.06 -11.66
CA LEU A 68 -25.25 13.31 -10.62
C LEU A 68 -25.10 12.39 -9.39
N THR A 69 -24.68 11.14 -9.61
CA THR A 69 -24.50 10.13 -8.55
C THR A 69 -23.08 10.08 -8.01
N GLU A 70 -22.16 10.88 -8.57
CA GLU A 70 -20.73 10.83 -8.28
C GLU A 70 -20.45 11.07 -6.81
N ALA A 71 -21.06 12.10 -6.20
CA ALA A 71 -20.85 12.45 -4.81
C ALA A 71 -21.14 11.28 -3.85
N PHE A 72 -22.20 10.51 -4.12
CA PHE A 72 -22.53 9.32 -3.33
C PHE A 72 -21.45 8.24 -3.45
N PHE A 73 -21.04 7.91 -4.67
CA PHE A 73 -20.02 6.88 -4.92
C PHE A 73 -18.64 7.29 -4.42
N VAL A 74 -18.31 8.57 -4.48
CA VAL A 74 -17.09 9.14 -3.92
C VAL A 74 -17.03 8.90 -2.41
N TYR A 75 -18.10 9.24 -1.68
CA TYR A 75 -18.12 9.00 -0.25
C TYR A 75 -18.05 7.53 0.12
N LEU A 76 -18.73 6.67 -0.65
CA LEU A 76 -18.66 5.22 -0.46
C LEU A 76 -17.24 4.70 -0.67
N ARG A 77 -16.56 5.13 -1.75
CA ARG A 77 -15.17 4.76 -2.06
C ARG A 77 -14.19 5.25 -1.00
N VAL A 78 -14.31 6.51 -0.57
CA VAL A 78 -13.48 7.10 0.49
C VAL A 78 -13.61 6.30 1.79
N ALA A 79 -14.83 5.98 2.20
CA ALA A 79 -15.08 5.18 3.40
C ALA A 79 -14.52 3.76 3.26
N MET A 80 -14.73 3.11 2.11
CA MET A 80 -14.27 1.75 1.83
C MET A 80 -12.75 1.64 1.81
N MET A 81 -12.07 2.54 1.09
CA MET A 81 -10.62 2.54 0.98
C MET A 81 -9.96 2.93 2.31
N SER A 82 -10.54 3.89 3.04
CA SER A 82 -10.03 4.28 4.35
C SER A 82 -10.19 3.17 5.39
N ALA A 83 -11.32 2.45 5.36
CA ALA A 83 -11.53 1.27 6.19
C ALA A 83 -10.55 0.16 5.85
N LEU A 84 -10.22 -0.01 4.57
CA LEU A 84 -9.24 -0.98 4.11
C LEU A 84 -7.83 -0.63 4.61
N LEU A 85 -7.45 0.65 4.51
CA LEU A 85 -6.20 1.16 5.08
C LEU A 85 -6.12 0.91 6.60
N LEU A 86 -7.19 1.21 7.34
CA LEU A 86 -7.26 0.98 8.79
C LEU A 86 -7.22 -0.50 9.16
N SER A 87 -7.83 -1.36 8.35
CA SER A 87 -7.90 -2.81 8.58
C SER A 87 -6.62 -3.53 8.19
N PHE A 88 -5.79 -2.92 7.35
CA PHE A 88 -4.59 -3.56 6.80
C PHE A 88 -3.60 -4.08 7.87
N PRO A 89 -3.26 -3.33 8.95
CA PRO A 89 -2.40 -3.86 10.01
C PRO A 89 -2.98 -5.11 10.69
N VAL A 90 -4.30 -5.16 10.87
CA VAL A 90 -4.99 -6.33 11.43
C VAL A 90 -4.93 -7.50 10.44
N PHE A 91 -5.10 -7.25 9.14
CA PHE A 91 -4.97 -8.29 8.12
C PHE A 91 -3.57 -8.89 8.10
N ALA A 92 -2.55 -8.04 8.14
CA ALA A 92 -1.17 -8.49 8.18
C ALA A 92 -0.90 -9.29 9.46
N TRP A 93 -1.35 -8.82 10.63
CA TRP A 93 -1.26 -9.56 11.89
C TRP A 93 -1.89 -10.96 11.78
N GLN A 94 -3.11 -11.04 11.25
CA GLN A 94 -3.82 -12.32 11.09
C GLN A 94 -3.13 -13.24 10.09
N PHE A 95 -2.54 -12.68 9.04
CA PHE A 95 -1.72 -13.41 8.07
C PHE A 95 -0.45 -13.98 8.70
N TYR A 96 0.30 -13.20 9.49
CA TYR A 96 1.50 -13.70 10.17
C TYR A 96 1.18 -14.78 11.19
N MET A 97 0.11 -14.59 11.97
CA MET A 97 -0.30 -15.60 12.93
C MET A 97 -0.78 -16.89 12.23
N PHE A 98 -1.26 -16.84 10.97
CA PHE A 98 -1.60 -18.01 10.17
C PHE A 98 -0.35 -18.77 9.68
N LEU A 99 0.74 -18.04 9.42
CA LEU A 99 2.04 -18.63 9.07
C LEU A 99 2.81 -19.18 10.29
N ALA A 100 2.61 -18.58 11.48
CA ALA A 100 3.25 -18.97 12.73
C ALA A 100 3.13 -20.45 13.15
N PRO A 101 2.01 -21.18 12.91
CA PRO A 101 1.95 -22.62 13.20
C PRO A 101 2.84 -23.48 12.30
N GLY A 102 3.26 -22.99 11.13
CA GLY A 102 4.20 -23.68 10.24
C GLY A 102 5.68 -23.51 10.61
N LEU A 103 6.00 -22.62 11.55
CA LEU A 103 7.37 -22.35 12.02
C LEU A 103 7.64 -23.04 13.38
N TYR A 104 8.89 -23.47 13.61
CA TYR A 104 9.29 -24.15 14.85
C TYR A 104 9.07 -23.22 16.07
N LYS A 105 8.77 -23.78 17.26
CA LYS A 105 8.45 -23.02 18.48
C LYS A 105 9.52 -21.97 18.85
N SER A 106 10.79 -22.21 18.51
CA SER A 106 11.92 -21.27 18.68
C SER A 106 11.93 -20.10 17.68
N GLU A 107 11.24 -20.21 16.55
CA GLU A 107 11.17 -19.19 15.50
C GLU A 107 10.01 -18.20 15.70
N ARG A 108 9.04 -18.52 16.57
CA ARG A 108 7.91 -17.61 16.86
C ARG A 108 8.35 -16.28 17.47
N ALA A 109 9.42 -16.28 18.27
CA ALA A 109 10.01 -15.06 18.82
C ALA A 109 10.62 -14.15 17.73
N VAL A 110 10.98 -14.72 16.57
CA VAL A 110 11.49 -13.96 15.44
C VAL A 110 10.38 -13.12 14.79
N LEU A 111 9.12 -13.57 14.84
CA LEU A 111 7.98 -12.91 14.21
C LEU A 111 7.51 -11.65 14.98
N LEU A 112 7.70 -11.62 16.30
CA LEU A 112 7.22 -10.54 17.17
C LEU A 112 7.65 -9.13 16.71
N PRO A 113 8.94 -8.83 16.44
CA PRO A 113 9.35 -7.50 16.00
C PRO A 113 8.77 -7.11 14.64
N TYR A 114 8.56 -8.07 13.72
CA TYR A 114 7.98 -7.79 12.40
C TYR A 114 6.51 -7.39 12.50
N LEU A 115 5.79 -8.01 13.43
CA LEU A 115 4.38 -7.78 13.62
C LEU A 115 4.08 -6.46 14.35
N ILE A 116 5.04 -5.90 15.09
CA ILE A 116 5.04 -4.49 15.52
C ILE A 116 5.51 -3.56 14.39
N ALA A 117 6.50 -3.98 13.59
CA ALA A 117 7.02 -3.17 12.49
C ALA A 117 5.96 -2.91 11.41
N THR A 118 5.11 -3.89 11.08
CA THR A 118 4.07 -3.76 10.04
C THR A 118 3.16 -2.54 10.21
N PRO A 119 2.45 -2.33 11.33
CA PRO A 119 1.62 -1.14 11.52
C PRO A 119 2.43 0.16 11.43
N VAL A 120 3.64 0.18 12.01
CA VAL A 120 4.52 1.37 12.00
C VAL A 120 4.95 1.72 10.58
N LEU A 121 5.43 0.74 9.81
CA LEU A 121 5.81 0.94 8.41
C LEU A 121 4.61 1.30 7.55
N PHE A 122 3.43 0.74 7.81
CA PHE A 122 2.22 1.09 7.06
C PHE A 122 1.83 2.56 7.25
N VAL A 123 1.78 3.02 8.51
CA VAL A 123 1.50 4.42 8.84
C VAL A 123 2.58 5.35 8.29
N THR A 124 3.85 4.92 8.36
CA THR A 124 4.97 5.66 7.76
C THR A 124 4.79 5.80 6.25
N GLY A 125 4.42 4.72 5.56
CA GLY A 125 4.12 4.74 4.13
C GLY A 125 2.98 5.69 3.78
N ALA A 126 1.85 5.60 4.49
CA ALA A 126 0.72 6.51 4.29
C ALA A 126 1.11 7.99 4.53
N THR A 127 1.94 8.26 5.54
CA THR A 127 2.46 9.60 5.85
C THR A 127 3.36 10.11 4.74
N VAL A 128 4.28 9.29 4.23
CA VAL A 128 5.19 9.66 3.13
C VAL A 128 4.40 10.01 1.87
N VAL A 129 3.35 9.25 1.55
CA VAL A 129 2.49 9.56 0.41
C VAL A 129 1.83 10.93 0.57
N TYR A 130 1.18 11.13 1.71
CA TYR A 130 0.39 12.34 1.95
C TYR A 130 1.24 13.61 1.93
N TYR A 131 2.43 13.58 2.54
CA TYR A 131 3.29 14.77 2.67
C TYR A 131 4.33 14.94 1.56
N TYR A 132 4.77 13.88 0.88
CA TYR A 132 5.83 13.99 -0.14
C TYR A 132 5.33 13.67 -1.54
N ILE A 133 4.59 12.57 -1.72
CA ILE A 133 4.19 12.12 -3.06
C ILE A 133 3.08 13.00 -3.62
N PHE A 134 2.06 13.33 -2.83
CA PHE A 134 0.97 14.20 -3.29
C PHE A 134 1.44 15.59 -3.72
N PRO A 135 2.22 16.35 -2.91
CA PRO A 135 2.68 17.67 -3.35
C PRO A 135 3.59 17.61 -4.58
N LEU A 136 4.38 16.54 -4.73
CA LEU A 136 5.22 16.34 -5.91
C LEU A 136 4.37 16.13 -7.17
N ALA A 137 3.35 15.27 -7.09
CA ALA A 137 2.42 15.02 -8.18
C ALA A 137 1.68 16.30 -8.58
N TRP A 138 1.14 17.06 -7.62
CA TRP A 138 0.37 18.27 -7.91
C TRP A 138 1.22 19.40 -8.49
N LYS A 139 2.44 19.61 -7.97
CA LYS A 139 3.38 20.57 -8.57
C LYS A 139 3.66 20.23 -10.02
N PHE A 140 3.80 18.95 -10.35
CA PHE A 140 3.99 18.55 -11.75
C PHE A 140 2.76 18.85 -12.61
N PHE A 141 1.56 18.42 -12.20
CA PHE A 141 0.34 18.62 -12.99
C PHE A 141 0.06 20.11 -13.24
N ILE A 142 0.25 20.96 -12.23
CA ILE A 142 0.08 22.42 -12.35
C ILE A 142 1.17 23.05 -13.25
N ASN A 143 2.43 22.60 -13.15
CA ASN A 143 3.50 23.09 -14.03
C ASN A 143 3.28 22.64 -15.48
N PHE A 144 2.66 21.49 -15.71
CA PHE A 144 2.36 20.99 -17.04
C PHE A 144 1.34 21.88 -17.78
N GLU A 145 0.32 22.39 -17.07
CA GLU A 145 -0.63 23.39 -17.57
C GLU A 145 0.10 24.65 -18.09
N HIS A 146 1.10 25.13 -17.34
CA HIS A 146 1.86 26.34 -17.69
C HIS A 146 2.75 26.17 -18.93
N SER A 147 3.22 24.95 -19.22
CA SER A 147 3.98 24.65 -20.44
C SER A 147 3.11 24.56 -21.71
N GLY A 148 1.78 24.45 -21.58
CA GLY A 148 0.83 24.39 -22.70
C GLY A 148 0.41 25.75 -23.27
N LYS A 149 0.83 26.87 -22.66
CA LYS A 149 0.46 28.26 -23.04
C LYS A 149 0.96 28.73 -24.43
N SER A 150 1.54 27.84 -25.23
CA SER A 150 1.97 28.11 -26.61
C SER A 150 0.83 28.06 -27.63
N PHE A 151 -0.38 27.63 -27.22
CA PHE A 151 -1.58 27.64 -28.06
C PHE A 151 -2.52 28.76 -27.60
N ASP A 152 -3.02 29.56 -28.56
CA ASP A 152 -3.96 30.69 -28.37
C ASP A 152 -5.36 30.27 -27.86
N ILE A 153 -5.50 29.05 -27.33
CA ILE A 153 -6.73 28.51 -26.75
C ILE A 153 -6.51 28.39 -25.25
N PRO A 154 -7.35 29.02 -24.39
CA PRO A 154 -7.24 28.86 -22.95
C PRO A 154 -7.61 27.42 -22.58
N ILE A 155 -6.60 26.62 -22.23
CA ILE A 155 -6.78 25.29 -21.63
C ILE A 155 -6.79 25.51 -20.12
N GLU A 156 -7.96 25.38 -19.48
CA GLU A 156 -8.10 25.46 -18.03
C GLU A 156 -8.06 24.04 -17.42
N PHE A 157 -7.25 23.84 -16.38
CA PHE A 157 -7.18 22.57 -15.66
C PHE A 157 -8.39 22.41 -14.72
N MET A 158 -9.35 21.56 -15.10
CA MET A 158 -10.56 21.26 -14.33
C MET A 158 -10.61 19.77 -13.94
N PRO A 159 -9.92 19.35 -12.87
CA PRO A 159 -9.93 17.95 -12.45
C PRO A 159 -11.26 17.55 -11.81
N SER A 160 -11.70 16.33 -12.09
CA SER A 160 -12.86 15.73 -11.44
C SER A 160 -12.53 15.32 -9.99
N VAL A 161 -13.49 15.48 -9.08
CA VAL A 161 -13.36 15.05 -7.68
C VAL A 161 -13.10 13.54 -7.58
N SER A 162 -13.80 12.74 -8.39
CA SER A 162 -13.64 11.28 -8.36
C SER A 162 -12.25 10.85 -8.80
N GLU A 163 -11.75 11.35 -9.93
CA GLU A 163 -10.41 11.02 -10.44
C GLU A 163 -9.32 11.38 -9.43
N TYR A 164 -9.44 12.55 -8.81
CA TYR A 164 -8.52 12.99 -7.77
C TYR A 164 -8.52 12.02 -6.58
N LEU A 165 -9.70 11.68 -6.05
CA LEU A 165 -9.80 10.82 -4.88
C LEU A 165 -9.42 9.38 -5.19
N ASP A 166 -9.74 8.88 -6.38
CA ASP A 166 -9.32 7.56 -6.82
C ASP A 166 -7.79 7.47 -6.84
N LEU A 167 -7.12 8.46 -7.46
CA LEU A 167 -5.65 8.51 -7.49
C LEU A 167 -5.04 8.56 -6.09
N VAL A 168 -5.56 9.45 -5.23
CA VAL A 168 -5.11 9.63 -3.84
C VAL A 168 -5.27 8.34 -3.02
N LEU A 169 -6.47 7.74 -3.04
CA LEU A 169 -6.77 6.54 -2.26
C LEU A 169 -5.96 5.34 -2.77
N GLN A 170 -5.84 5.19 -4.09
CA GLN A 170 -5.07 4.12 -4.70
C GLN A 170 -3.58 4.25 -4.38
N PHE A 171 -3.03 5.47 -4.39
CA PHE A 171 -1.65 5.71 -3.96
C PHE A 171 -1.43 5.39 -2.48
N MET A 172 -2.30 5.88 -1.60
CA MET A 172 -2.19 5.57 -0.16
C MET A 172 -2.18 4.06 0.08
N PHE A 173 -3.04 3.33 -0.63
CA PHE A 173 -3.09 1.88 -0.54
C PHE A 173 -1.84 1.20 -1.15
N ALA A 174 -1.45 1.59 -2.36
CA ALA A 174 -0.29 1.03 -3.07
C ALA A 174 1.01 1.20 -2.27
N PHE A 175 1.24 2.38 -1.74
CA PHE A 175 2.41 2.66 -0.91
C PHE A 175 2.31 2.03 0.47
N GLY A 176 1.16 2.09 1.14
CA GLY A 176 0.97 1.44 2.43
C GLY A 176 1.29 -0.06 2.35
N THR A 177 0.84 -0.72 1.28
CA THR A 177 1.15 -2.13 1.00
C THR A 177 2.61 -2.33 0.57
N ALA A 178 3.18 -1.44 -0.25
CA ALA A 178 4.59 -1.52 -0.67
C ALA A 178 5.56 -1.39 0.50
N PHE A 179 5.21 -0.61 1.54
CA PHE A 179 6.00 -0.52 2.77
C PHE A 179 6.04 -1.83 3.58
N GLN A 180 5.27 -2.85 3.19
CA GLN A 180 5.41 -4.20 3.74
C GLN A 180 6.47 -5.05 3.01
N ILE A 181 6.92 -4.65 1.82
CA ILE A 181 7.97 -5.36 1.07
C ILE A 181 9.22 -5.57 1.95
N PRO A 182 9.75 -4.55 2.66
CA PRO A 182 10.88 -4.74 3.57
C PRO A 182 10.61 -5.76 4.67
N VAL A 183 9.42 -5.74 5.28
CA VAL A 183 9.04 -6.66 6.34
C VAL A 183 9.01 -8.10 5.81
N ILE A 184 8.39 -8.32 4.66
CA ILE A 184 8.24 -9.64 4.04
C ILE A 184 9.60 -10.20 3.62
N LEU A 185 10.41 -9.42 2.89
CA LEU A 185 11.70 -9.90 2.37
C LEU A 185 12.69 -10.21 3.49
N THR A 186 12.78 -9.33 4.48
CA THR A 186 13.69 -9.53 5.63
C THR A 186 13.27 -10.73 6.47
N LEU A 187 11.96 -10.97 6.63
CA LEU A 187 11.45 -12.16 7.29
C LEU A 187 11.80 -13.43 6.50
N MET A 188 11.58 -13.44 5.18
CA MET A 188 11.90 -14.59 4.32
C MET A 188 13.40 -14.94 4.36
N VAL A 189 14.29 -13.95 4.33
CA VAL A 189 15.73 -14.17 4.48
C VAL A 189 16.08 -14.68 5.88
N ARG A 190 15.42 -14.14 6.91
CA ARG A 190 15.70 -14.56 8.29
C ARG A 190 15.27 -16.00 8.58
N VAL A 191 14.18 -16.46 7.99
CA VAL A 191 13.71 -17.86 8.05
C VAL A 191 14.53 -18.77 7.12
N GLY A 192 15.30 -18.20 6.18
CA GLY A 192 16.17 -18.95 5.27
C GLY A 192 15.47 -19.44 3.99
N LEU A 193 14.27 -18.94 3.69
CA LEU A 193 13.55 -19.23 2.45
C LEU A 193 14.18 -18.53 1.24
N LEU A 194 14.82 -17.39 1.48
CA LEU A 194 15.51 -16.59 0.47
C LEU A 194 16.91 -16.23 0.97
N THR A 195 17.82 -15.94 0.02
CA THR A 195 19.14 -15.39 0.32
C THR A 195 19.27 -13.99 -0.25
N THR A 196 20.10 -13.15 0.38
CA THR A 196 20.39 -11.80 -0.14
C THR A 196 20.97 -11.86 -1.55
N GLN A 197 21.75 -12.90 -1.87
CA GLN A 197 22.29 -13.10 -3.21
C GLN A 197 21.19 -13.35 -4.25
N SER A 198 20.19 -14.16 -3.91
CA SER A 198 19.03 -14.43 -4.79
C SER A 198 18.25 -13.15 -5.07
N LEU A 199 18.00 -12.33 -4.05
CA LEU A 199 17.33 -11.02 -4.19
C LEU A 199 18.14 -10.05 -5.06
N SER A 200 19.46 -10.02 -4.88
CA SER A 200 20.35 -9.16 -5.66
C SER A 200 20.43 -9.60 -7.13
N ASN A 201 20.44 -10.90 -7.40
CA ASN A 201 20.47 -11.42 -8.78
C ASN A 201 19.15 -11.10 -9.52
N LYS A 202 18.02 -11.02 -8.81
CA LYS A 202 16.69 -10.77 -9.36
C LYS A 202 16.31 -9.28 -9.45
N ARG A 203 17.23 -8.34 -9.25
CA ARG A 203 16.99 -6.88 -9.35
C ARG A 203 16.28 -6.47 -10.63
N ARG A 204 16.72 -6.99 -11.79
CA ARG A 204 16.11 -6.67 -13.10
C ARG A 204 14.64 -7.11 -13.16
N ILE A 205 14.31 -8.25 -12.57
CA ILE A 205 12.93 -8.76 -12.51
C ILE A 205 12.11 -7.91 -11.55
N ALA A 206 12.66 -7.55 -10.38
CA ALA A 206 11.98 -6.69 -9.42
C ALA A 206 11.62 -5.33 -10.03
N ILE A 207 12.52 -4.73 -10.83
CA ILE A 207 12.23 -3.49 -11.56
C ILE A 207 11.00 -3.64 -12.46
N VAL A 208 10.98 -4.67 -13.31
CA VAL A 208 9.85 -4.91 -14.22
C VAL A 208 8.55 -5.14 -13.45
N VAL A 209 8.56 -5.96 -12.40
CA VAL A 209 7.38 -6.24 -11.58
C VAL A 209 6.86 -4.98 -10.89
N ILE A 210 7.74 -4.14 -10.35
CA ILE A 210 7.35 -2.87 -9.70
C ILE A 210 6.73 -1.91 -10.72
N PHE A 211 7.29 -1.81 -11.93
CA PHE A 211 6.71 -0.96 -12.98
C PHE A 211 5.37 -1.48 -13.50
N ILE A 212 5.17 -2.81 -13.55
CA ILE A 212 3.87 -3.42 -13.88
C ILE A 212 2.84 -3.12 -12.80
N ILE A 213 3.20 -3.30 -11.53
CA ILE A 213 2.32 -2.98 -10.40
C ILE A 213 1.97 -1.49 -10.43
N ALA A 214 2.95 -0.62 -10.68
CA ALA A 214 2.72 0.80 -10.81
C ALA A 214 1.77 1.11 -11.98
N ALA A 215 1.96 0.50 -13.15
CA ALA A 215 1.07 0.71 -14.30
C ALA A 215 -0.37 0.24 -14.07
N ILE A 216 -0.58 -0.79 -13.25
CA ILE A 216 -1.92 -1.27 -12.87
C ILE A 216 -2.55 -0.35 -11.82
N LEU A 217 -1.72 0.20 -10.92
CA LEU A 217 -2.16 1.00 -9.78
C LEU A 217 -2.19 2.49 -10.04
N THR A 218 -1.66 2.97 -11.15
CA THR A 218 -1.78 4.36 -11.56
C THR A 218 -2.64 4.43 -12.81
N PRO A 219 -3.25 5.59 -13.10
CA PRO A 219 -3.76 5.87 -14.42
C PRO A 219 -2.65 5.65 -15.48
N PRO A 220 -3.00 5.60 -16.77
CA PRO A 220 -2.04 5.39 -17.86
C PRO A 220 -1.20 6.67 -18.12
N ASP A 221 -0.65 7.26 -17.06
CA ASP A 221 0.24 8.40 -17.10
C ASP A 221 1.63 8.03 -16.55
N VAL A 222 2.66 8.38 -17.31
CA VAL A 222 4.04 7.97 -17.03
C VAL A 222 4.56 8.57 -15.72
N LEU A 223 4.12 9.77 -15.35
CA LEU A 223 4.59 10.42 -14.15
C LEU A 223 4.10 9.71 -12.89
N SER A 224 2.79 9.50 -12.76
CA SER A 224 2.23 8.77 -11.61
C SER A 224 2.84 7.39 -11.49
N GLN A 225 3.03 6.71 -12.63
CA GLN A 225 3.70 5.42 -12.68
C GLN A 225 5.12 5.48 -12.12
N VAL A 226 5.94 6.44 -12.57
CA VAL A 226 7.32 6.63 -12.10
C VAL A 226 7.36 7.10 -10.64
N GLY A 227 6.43 7.97 -10.25
CA GLY A 227 6.27 8.50 -8.90
C GLY A 227 5.95 7.43 -7.87
N LEU A 228 5.20 6.39 -8.26
CA LEU A 228 4.95 5.20 -7.45
C LEU A 228 6.12 4.20 -7.53
N ALA A 229 6.67 3.95 -8.72
CA ALA A 229 7.70 2.95 -8.93
C ALA A 229 9.04 3.28 -8.24
N ILE A 230 9.50 4.54 -8.28
CA ILE A 230 10.79 4.93 -7.71
C ILE A 230 10.85 4.65 -6.19
N PRO A 231 9.89 5.10 -5.37
CA PRO A 231 9.88 4.77 -3.95
C PRO A 231 9.83 3.27 -3.67
N MET A 232 9.06 2.51 -4.45
CA MET A 232 9.02 1.05 -4.32
C MET A 232 10.38 0.39 -4.61
N LEU A 233 11.12 0.89 -5.61
CA LEU A 233 12.49 0.45 -5.90
C LEU A 233 13.45 0.77 -4.75
N ILE A 234 13.34 1.96 -4.16
CA ILE A 234 14.14 2.36 -3.00
C ILE A 234 13.85 1.43 -1.83
N LEU A 235 12.58 1.12 -1.55
CA LEU A 235 12.20 0.17 -0.50
C LEU A 235 12.76 -1.23 -0.76
N TYR A 236 12.72 -1.70 -2.01
CA TYR A 236 13.33 -2.98 -2.39
C TYR A 236 14.84 -2.99 -2.13
N GLU A 237 15.55 -1.91 -2.48
CA GLU A 237 16.99 -1.80 -2.26
C GLU A 237 17.34 -1.77 -0.76
N LEU A 238 16.61 -0.96 0.02
CA LEU A 238 16.74 -0.91 1.46
C LEU A 238 16.51 -2.30 2.09
N SER A 239 15.55 -3.06 1.56
CA SER A 239 15.29 -4.43 1.99
C SER A 239 16.51 -5.33 1.79
N ILE A 240 17.17 -5.26 0.64
CA ILE A 240 18.39 -6.04 0.35
C ILE A 240 19.52 -5.66 1.33
N LEU A 241 19.69 -4.37 1.63
CA LEU A 241 20.71 -3.91 2.58
C LEU A 241 20.46 -4.45 3.99
N ILE A 242 19.21 -4.40 4.47
CA ILE A 242 18.82 -4.96 5.77
C ILE A 242 19.05 -6.47 5.80
N CYS A 243 18.67 -7.18 4.73
CA CYS A 243 18.89 -8.62 4.59
C CYS A 243 20.38 -8.99 4.70
N ARG A 244 21.25 -8.23 4.03
CA ARG A 244 22.71 -8.42 4.09
C ARG A 244 23.25 -8.29 5.53
N TYR A 245 22.74 -7.32 6.28
CA TYR A 245 23.13 -7.14 7.68
C TYR A 245 22.69 -8.33 8.55
N ILE A 246 21.48 -8.85 8.34
CA ILE A 246 20.94 -10.01 9.06
C ILE A 246 21.76 -11.28 8.77
N GLU A 247 22.07 -11.56 7.50
CA GLU A 247 22.87 -12.74 7.12
C GLU A 247 24.29 -12.69 7.69
N LYS A 248 24.94 -11.52 7.67
CA LYS A 248 26.29 -11.32 8.23
C LYS A 248 26.34 -11.54 9.73
N LYS A 249 25.26 -11.25 10.45
CA LYS A 249 25.15 -11.51 11.90
C LYS A 249 24.95 -13.00 12.18
N LYS A 250 24.20 -13.72 11.34
CA LYS A 250 24.01 -15.17 11.45
C LYS A 250 25.30 -15.98 11.22
N THR A 251 26.17 -15.54 10.31
CA THR A 251 27.44 -16.23 10.01
C THR A 251 28.53 -16.01 11.08
N LYS A 252 28.33 -15.08 12.01
CA LYS A 252 29.26 -14.78 13.11
C LYS A 252 28.89 -15.43 14.45
N ILE A 253 27.74 -16.12 14.51
CA ILE A 253 27.26 -16.88 15.68
C ILE A 253 27.52 -18.36 15.36
#